data_AF-A0A938F1F1-F1
#
_entry.id   AF-A0A938F1F1-F1
#
_cell.length_a   1.000
_cell.length_b   1.000
_cell.length_c   1.000
_cell.angle_alpha   90.00
_cell.angle_beta   90.00
_cell.angle_gamma   90.00
#
_symmetry.space_group_name_H-M   'P 1'
#
loop_
_entity.id
_entity.type
_entity.pdbx_description
1 polymer ?
#
loop_
_entity_poly.entity_id
_entity_poly.type
_entity_poly.pdbx_seq_one_letter_code
_entity_poly.pdbx_strand_id
1 'polypeptide(L)' 'MATKLTLTLDKEVIKAAKEYAKKNKISLSGIVELYFKTLSSSTHDFKVSPITRELSGIASFSTTKSDKELLEEALNKRFL' A
#
# COMPACT_ATOMS: atom_id res chain seq x y z
N MET A 1 8.64 22.24 11.83
CA MET A 1 9.78 22.83 11.11
C MET A 1 10.17 21.88 9.97
N ALA A 2 10.44 22.39 8.77
CA ALA A 2 10.92 21.55 7.67
C ALA A 2 12.45 21.43 7.75
N THR A 3 12.97 20.21 7.81
CA THR A 3 14.41 19.92 7.85
C THR A 3 14.83 19.16 6.59
N LYS A 4 16.04 19.42 6.10
CA LYS A 4 16.58 18.71 4.94
C LYS A 4 17.28 17.44 5.42
N LEU A 5 16.90 16.29 4.87
CA LEU A 5 17.56 15.01 5.08
C LEU A 5 18.33 14.65 3.80
N THR A 6 19.63 14.38 3.92
CA THR A 6 20.48 13.93 2.81
C THR A 6 20.78 12.45 2.97
N LEU A 7 20.42 11.64 1.98
CA LEU A 7 20.61 10.19 1.97
C LEU A 7 21.57 9.80 0.84
N THR A 8 22.46 8.86 1.12
CA THR A 8 23.37 8.29 0.10
C THR A 8 22.78 6.95 -0.37
N LEU A 9 22.56 6.84 -1.67
CA LEU A 9 21.90 5.71 -2.33
C LEU A 9 22.56 5.47 -3.69
N ASP A 10 22.40 4.27 -4.22
CA ASP A 10 22.83 3.95 -5.58
C ASP A 10 22.19 4.87 -6.63
N LYS A 11 22.99 5.27 -7.62
CA LYS A 11 22.56 6.19 -8.69
C LYS A 11 21.37 5.64 -9.48
N GLU A 12 21.37 4.35 -9.76
CA GLU A 12 20.29 3.67 -10.50
C GLU A 12 18.99 3.67 -9.69
N VAL A 13 19.07 3.49 -8.37
CA VAL A 13 17.92 3.57 -7.47
C VAL A 13 17.33 4.98 -7.45
N ILE A 14 18.18 6.01 -7.37
CA ILE A 14 17.75 7.42 -7.42
C ILE A 14 17.05 7.72 -8.76
N LYS A 15 17.56 7.18 -9.87
CA LYS A 15 16.96 7.37 -11.20
C LYS A 15 15.57 6.72 -11.27
N ALA A 16 15.46 5.45 -10.90
CA ALA A 16 14.18 4.74 -10.89
C ALA A 16 13.14 5.42 -10.00
N ALA A 17 13.55 5.89 -8.82
CA ALA A 17 12.66 6.58 -7.90
C ALA A 17 12.16 7.93 -8.46
N LYS A 18 13.03 8.69 -9.15
CA LYS A 18 12.63 9.94 -9.83
C LYS A 18 11.66 9.70 -10.99
N GLU A 19 11.89 8.65 -11.79
CA GLU A 19 10.98 8.26 -12.87
C GLU A 19 9.61 7.88 -12.33
N TYR A 20 9.56 7.08 -11.27
CA TYR A 20 8.32 6.72 -10.58
C TYR A 20 7.59 7.95 -10.05
N ALA A 21 8.31 8.86 -9.37
CA ALA A 21 7.73 10.09 -8.84
C ALA A 21 7.11 10.95 -9.94
N LYS A 22 7.83 11.12 -11.07
CA LYS A 22 7.35 11.86 -12.24
C LYS A 22 6.10 11.22 -12.86
N LYS A 23 6.11 9.89 -13.05
CA LYS A 23 4.97 9.14 -13.61
C LYS A 23 3.70 9.32 -12.77
N ASN A 24 3.85 9.33 -11.45
CA ASN A 24 2.73 9.45 -10.51
C ASN A 24 2.39 10.91 -10.13
N LYS A 25 3.06 11.90 -10.73
CA LYS A 25 2.89 13.34 -10.42
C LYS A 25 3.05 13.67 -8.93
N ILE A 26 3.98 12.98 -8.26
CA ILE A 26 4.31 13.18 -6.85
C ILE A 26 5.77 13.57 -6.68
N SER A 27 6.12 14.22 -5.57
CA SER A 27 7.50 14.55 -5.25
C SER A 27 8.23 13.36 -4.63
N LEU A 28 9.53 13.23 -4.91
CA LEU A 28 10.37 12.18 -4.31
C LEU A 28 10.42 12.31 -2.78
N SER A 29 10.51 13.55 -2.27
CA SER A 29 10.45 13.81 -0.83
C SER A 29 9.11 13.39 -0.22
N GLY A 30 8.00 13.53 -0.95
CA GLY A 30 6.68 13.08 -0.50
C GLY A 30 6.58 11.56 -0.37
N ILE A 31 7.18 10.82 -1.31
CA ILE A 31 7.26 9.35 -1.25
C ILE A 31 8.04 8.93 0.00
N VAL A 32 9.21 9.52 0.21
CA VAL A 32 10.09 9.18 1.34
C VAL A 32 9.47 9.57 2.68
N GLU A 33 8.81 10.73 2.75
CA GLU A 33 8.09 11.16 3.95
C GLU A 33 6.94 10.20 4.30
N LEU A 34 6.17 9.76 3.31
CA LEU A 34 5.12 8.75 3.51
C LEU A 34 5.70 7.45 4.06
N TYR A 35 6.81 6.98 3.48
CA TYR A 35 7.49 5.78 3.95
C TYR A 35 7.95 5.91 5.41
N PHE A 36 8.59 7.02 5.78
CA PHE A 36 8.99 7.26 7.16
C PHE A 36 7.80 7.36 8.12
N LYS A 37 6.69 7.98 7.69
CA LYS A 37 5.44 7.96 8.45
C LYS A 37 4.99 6.52 8.70
N THR A 38 4.93 5.68 7.66
CA THR A 38 4.51 4.27 7.80
C THR A 38 5.41 3.46 8.74
N LEU A 39 6.73 3.70 8.73
CA LEU A 39 7.66 3.04 9.65
C LEU A 39 7.46 3.49 11.10
N SER A 40 7.19 4.78 11.31
CA SER A 40 6.93 5.34 12.64
C SER A 40 5.55 5.00 13.19
N SER A 41 4.63 4.55 12.35
CA SER A 41 3.25 4.18 12.72
C SER A 41 3.14 2.80 13.39
N SER A 42 4.23 2.26 13.95
CA SER A 42 4.29 0.95 14.63
C SER A 42 3.43 0.83 15.90
N THR A 43 2.42 1.68 16.10
CA THR A 43 1.49 1.62 17.24
C THR A 43 0.04 1.99 16.92
N HIS A 44 -0.35 2.15 15.66
CA HIS A 44 -1.78 2.27 15.37
C HIS A 44 -2.31 0.93 14.93
N ASP A 45 -3.08 0.30 15.83
CA ASP A 45 -4.13 -0.63 15.49
C ASP A 45 -4.64 -0.31 14.09
N PHE A 46 -4.59 -1.28 13.18
CA PHE A 46 -5.25 -1.22 11.88
C PHE A 46 -6.75 -1.06 12.14
N LYS A 47 -7.19 0.15 12.52
CA LYS A 47 -8.59 0.53 12.52
C LYS A 47 -8.93 0.65 11.06
N VAL A 48 -9.47 -0.45 10.54
CA VAL A 48 -10.18 -0.50 9.26
C VAL A 48 -10.97 0.80 9.13
N SER A 49 -10.65 1.56 8.08
CA SER A 49 -11.25 2.87 7.83
C SER A 49 -12.78 2.74 7.86
N PRO A 50 -13.53 3.73 8.38
CA PRO A 50 -14.99 3.62 8.52
C PRO A 50 -15.68 3.11 7.26
N ILE A 51 -15.25 3.59 6.08
CA ILE A 51 -15.78 3.15 4.79
C ILE A 51 -15.47 1.67 4.48
N THR A 52 -14.27 1.19 4.80
CA THR A 52 -13.91 -0.23 4.58
C THR A 52 -14.61 -1.14 5.58
N ARG A 53 -14.91 -0.64 6.79
CA ARG A 53 -15.71 -1.36 7.79
C ARG A 53 -17.16 -1.48 7.35
N GLU A 54 -17.75 -0.38 6.89
CA GLU A 54 -19.12 -0.38 6.36
C GLU A 54 -19.25 -1.32 5.15
N LEU A 55 -18.30 -1.26 4.21
CA LEU A 55 -18.28 -2.16 3.05
C LEU A 55 -18.06 -3.63 3.43
N SER A 56 -17.24 -3.93 4.44
CA SER A 56 -16.99 -5.30 4.89
C SER A 56 -18.25 -6.02 5.43
N GLY A 57 -19.20 -5.27 5.99
CA GLY A 57 -20.46 -5.83 6.51
C GLY A 57 -21.55 -6.04 5.45
N ILE A 58 -21.40 -5.44 4.26
CA ILE A 58 -22.38 -5.55 3.16
C ILE A 58 -22.20 -6.89 2.42
N ALA A 59 -20.96 -7.38 2.33
CA ALA A 59 -20.64 -8.67 1.73
C ALA A 59 -20.76 -9.79 2.79
N SER A 60 -21.98 -10.13 3.20
CA SER A 60 -22.21 -11.38 3.93
C SER A 60 -22.22 -12.55 2.94
N PHE A 61 -21.07 -13.17 2.75
CA PHE A 61 -21.00 -14.44 2.01
C PHE A 61 -21.33 -15.58 2.97
N SER A 62 -22.47 -16.24 2.75
CA SER A 62 -22.83 -17.50 3.40
C SER A 62 -22.08 -18.70 2.80
N THR A 63 -20.78 -18.54 2.58
CA THR A 63 -19.94 -19.59 2.01
C THR A 63 -19.14 -20.25 3.12
N THR A 64 -19.14 -21.58 3.13
CA THR A 64 -18.28 -22.40 4.00
C THR A 64 -16.82 -22.38 3.56
N LYS A 65 -16.53 -21.84 2.37
CA LYS A 65 -15.16 -21.74 1.83
C LYS A 65 -14.39 -20.62 2.52
N SER A 66 -13.16 -20.91 2.90
CA SER A 66 -12.22 -19.92 3.43
C SER A 66 -11.82 -18.89 2.37
N ASP A 67 -11.38 -17.71 2.81
CA ASP A 67 -10.89 -16.64 1.92
C ASP A 67 -9.82 -17.12 0.93
N LYS A 68 -8.98 -18.07 1.37
CA LYS A 68 -7.92 -18.65 0.55
C LYS A 68 -8.47 -19.49 -0.60
N GLU A 69 -9.49 -20.30 -0.35
CA GLU A 69 -10.14 -21.13 -1.38
C GLU A 69 -10.85 -20.27 -2.41
N LEU A 70 -11.51 -19.18 -1.97
CA LEU A 70 -12.15 -18.22 -2.87
C LEU A 70 -11.12 -17.50 -3.75
N LEU A 71 -9.97 -17.13 -3.18
CA LEU A 71 -8.88 -16.51 -3.93
C LEU A 71 -8.28 -17.47 -4.95
N GLU A 72 -8.00 -18.72 -4.58
CA GLU A 72 -7.49 -19.73 -5.50
C GLU A 72 -8.48 -20.02 -6.64
N GLU A 73 -9.78 -20.11 -6.34
CA GLU A 73 -10.84 -20.30 -7.36
C GLU A 73 -10.91 -19.11 -8.32
N ALA A 74 -10.86 -17.88 -7.81
CA ALA A 74 -10.89 -16.67 -8.63
C ALA A 74 -9.64 -16.53 -9.54
N LEU A 75 -8.46 -16.89 -9.02
CA LEU A 75 -7.22 -16.89 -9.79
C LEU A 75 -7.25 -17.96 -10.88
N ASN A 76 -7.66 -19.19 -10.55
CA ASN A 76 -7.81 -20.25 -11.54
C ASN A 76 -8.79 -19.84 -12.64
N LYS A 77 -9.94 -19.25 -12.30
CA LYS A 77 -10.92 -18.79 -13.31
C LYS A 77 -10.42 -17.65 -14.19
N ARG A 78 -9.49 -16.83 -13.71
CA ARG A 78 -8.96 -15.69 -14.46
C ARG A 78 -7.85 -16.10 -15.44
N PHE A 79 -7.05 -17.08 -15.05
CA PHE A 79 -5.81 -17.45 -15.76
C PHE A 79 -5.88 -18.80 -16.48
N LEU A 80 -6.95 -19.57 -16.25
CA LEU A 80 -7.31 -20.79 -16.99
C LEU A 80 -8.58 -20.53 -17.81
#